data_AF-A0A6C0E4Z5-F1
#
_entry.id   AF-A0A6C0E4Z5-F1
#
_cell.length_a   1.000
_cell.length_b   1.000
_cell.length_c   1.000
_cell.angle_alpha   90.00
_cell.angle_beta   90.00
_cell.angle_gamma   90.00
#
_symmetry.space_group_name_H-M   'P 1'
#
loop_
_entity.id
_entity.type
_entity.pdbx_description
1 polymer ?
#
loop_
_entity_poly.entity_id
_entity_poly.type
_entity_poly.pdbx_seq_one_letter_code
_entity_poly.pdbx_strand_id
1 'polypeptide(L)'
;MSTIIKRLNRELGVDNYTIENSPVIRGSETIPEFDIFYNYKNQIIVIKIANQYPFKPPISIGTETSMSWSHERFQKIPSYVYKYIGFCSKKIKVGDCLYCKSMMCPDTWSPALTINKIIEQFIYLDTFLSSCIKLEFIFLNKLELPEDMVREIFSFLYVDFIL
;
A
#
# COMPACT_ATOMS: atom_id res chain seq x y z
N MET A 1 -4.52 20.45 -14.54
CA MET A 1 -3.06 20.21 -14.34
C MET A 1 -2.44 21.16 -13.31
N SER A 2 -2.68 22.48 -13.38
CA SER A 2 -2.12 23.45 -12.41
C SER A 2 -2.44 23.14 -10.94
N THR A 3 -3.65 22.68 -10.62
CA THR A 3 -4.05 22.29 -9.26
C THR A 3 -3.30 21.05 -8.75
N ILE A 4 -3.10 20.06 -9.62
CA ILE A 4 -2.36 18.83 -9.30
C ILE A 4 -0.91 19.18 -8.99
N ILE A 5 -0.24 19.92 -9.87
CA ILE A 5 1.16 20.32 -9.68
C ILE A 5 1.33 21.15 -8.39
N LYS A 6 0.44 22.11 -8.12
CA LYS A 6 0.46 22.86 -6.85
C LYS A 6 0.34 21.96 -5.64
N ARG A 7 -0.51 20.92 -5.71
CA ARG A 7 -0.69 19.96 -4.62
C ARG A 7 0.56 19.10 -4.43
N LEU A 8 1.09 18.54 -5.52
CA LEU A 8 2.29 17.70 -5.50
C LEU A 8 3.51 18.47 -5.00
N ASN A 9 3.74 19.70 -5.49
CA ASN A 9 4.82 20.57 -5.00
C ASN A 9 4.75 20.79 -3.49
N ARG A 10 3.55 20.93 -2.94
CA ARG A 10 3.35 21.12 -1.49
C ARG A 10 3.60 19.84 -0.69
N GLU A 11 3.28 18.68 -1.24
CA GLU A 11 3.39 17.41 -0.52
C GLU A 11 4.76 16.75 -0.67
N LEU A 12 5.30 16.76 -1.89
CA LEU A 12 6.47 15.99 -2.30
C LEU A 12 7.71 16.88 -2.43
N GLY A 13 7.54 18.20 -2.60
CA GLY A 13 8.62 19.11 -2.96
C GLY A 13 8.86 19.15 -4.47
N VAL A 14 9.24 20.33 -4.99
CA VAL A 14 9.29 20.62 -6.43
C VAL A 14 10.28 19.72 -7.20
N ASP A 15 11.39 19.34 -6.57
CA ASP A 15 12.50 18.65 -7.24
C ASP A 15 12.58 17.15 -6.92
N ASN A 16 11.62 16.62 -6.16
CA ASN A 16 11.67 15.23 -5.69
C ASN A 16 10.89 14.26 -6.58
N TYR A 17 10.17 14.76 -7.60
CA TYR A 17 9.35 13.93 -8.47
C TYR A 17 9.36 14.36 -9.93
N THR A 18 9.08 13.42 -10.83
CA THR A 18 8.77 13.66 -12.24
C THR A 18 7.34 13.21 -12.56
N ILE A 19 6.76 13.76 -13.63
CA ILE A 19 5.42 13.39 -14.11
C ILE A 19 5.52 12.95 -15.56
N GLU A 20 4.96 11.79 -15.87
CA GLU A 20 4.77 11.29 -17.23
C GLU A 20 3.28 11.15 -17.56
N ASN A 21 2.91 11.48 -18.79
CA ASN A 21 1.54 11.28 -19.26
C ASN A 21 1.35 9.82 -19.66
N SER A 22 0.39 9.14 -19.05
CA SER A 22 0.04 7.75 -19.37
C SER A 22 -1.46 7.62 -19.63
N PRO A 23 -2.00 8.19 -20.72
CA PRO A 23 -3.43 8.14 -21.02
C PRO A 23 -3.93 6.70 -21.20
N VAL A 24 -5.12 6.40 -20.68
CA VAL A 24 -5.76 5.08 -20.82
C VAL A 24 -6.94 5.19 -21.78
N ILE A 25 -7.00 4.27 -22.75
CA ILE A 25 -8.11 4.17 -23.69
C ILE A 25 -9.14 3.19 -23.13
N ARG A 26 -10.37 3.65 -22.90
CA ARG A 26 -11.52 2.81 -22.51
C ARG A 26 -12.62 2.94 -23.54
N GLY A 27 -12.72 1.97 -24.45
CA GLY A 27 -13.61 2.08 -25.60
C GLY A 27 -13.17 3.22 -26.51
N SER A 28 -14.04 4.21 -26.74
CA SER A 28 -13.73 5.42 -27.52
C SER A 28 -13.23 6.60 -26.67
N GLU A 29 -13.18 6.47 -25.34
CA GLU A 29 -12.78 7.55 -24.45
C GLU A 29 -11.29 7.44 -24.07
N THR A 30 -10.58 8.56 -24.11
CA THR A 30 -9.22 8.69 -23.58
C THR A 30 -9.27 9.35 -22.21
N ILE A 31 -8.94 8.59 -21.16
CA ILE A 31 -8.89 9.08 -19.79
C ILE A 31 -7.46 9.54 -19.50
N PRO A 32 -7.25 10.83 -19.19
CA PRO A 32 -5.93 11.32 -18.83
C PRO A 32 -5.53 10.80 -17.44
N GLU A 33 -4.50 9.97 -17.43
CA GLU A 33 -3.81 9.50 -16.23
C GLU A 33 -2.34 9.93 -16.27
N PHE A 34 -1.75 10.09 -15.09
CA PHE A 34 -0.38 10.54 -14.91
C PHE A 34 0.37 9.57 -14.01
N ASP A 35 1.57 9.21 -14.42
CA ASP A 35 2.52 8.48 -13.59
C ASP A 35 3.47 9.49 -12.95
N ILE A 36 3.53 9.47 -11.61
CA ILE A 36 4.41 10.30 -10.82
C ILE A 36 5.51 9.40 -10.28
N PHE A 37 6.76 9.70 -10.62
CA PHE A 37 7.93 9.00 -10.10
C PHE A 37 8.52 9.86 -8.98
N TYR A 38 8.45 9.38 -7.74
CA TYR A 38 8.85 10.12 -6.56
C TYR A 38 9.97 9.38 -5.83
N ASN A 39 11.09 10.06 -5.55
CA ASN A 39 12.18 9.48 -4.78
C ASN A 39 11.88 9.59 -3.27
N TYR A 40 11.58 8.46 -2.65
CA TYR A 40 11.29 8.37 -1.22
C TYR A 40 12.24 7.38 -0.55
N LYS A 41 13.05 7.86 0.40
CA LYS A 41 13.99 7.02 1.19
C LYS A 41 14.87 6.09 0.33
N ASN A 42 15.45 6.63 -0.75
CA ASN A 42 16.30 5.90 -1.71
C ASN A 42 15.56 4.83 -2.53
N GLN A 43 14.23 4.95 -2.66
CA GLN A 43 13.40 4.10 -3.50
C GLN A 43 12.52 4.96 -4.40
N ILE A 44 12.36 4.54 -5.66
CA ILE A 44 11.42 5.19 -6.57
C ILE A 44 10.03 4.61 -6.32
N ILE A 45 9.13 5.50 -5.91
CA ILE A 45 7.71 5.24 -5.75
C ILE A 45 7.00 5.72 -7.01
N VAL A 46 6.21 4.83 -7.62
CA VAL A 46 5.37 5.14 -8.77
C VAL A 46 3.94 5.31 -8.30
N ILE A 47 3.37 6.49 -8.55
CA ILE A 47 2.01 6.86 -8.15
C ILE A 47 1.23 7.17 -9.41
N LYS A 48 0.16 6.40 -9.63
CA LYS A 48 -0.75 6.63 -10.75
C LYS A 48 -1.94 7.46 -10.28
N ILE A 49 -2.21 8.60 -10.93
CA ILE A 49 -3.33 9.48 -10.58
C ILE A 49 -4.17 9.84 -11.80
N ALA A 50 -5.47 10.04 -11.60
CA ALA A 50 -6.37 10.59 -12.62
C ALA A 50 -6.40 12.13 -12.58
N ASN A 51 -6.93 12.75 -13.62
CA ASN A 51 -7.13 14.21 -13.66
C ASN A 51 -8.04 14.78 -12.56
N GLN A 52 -8.84 13.95 -11.87
CA GLN A 52 -9.70 14.38 -10.77
C GLN A 52 -8.97 14.46 -9.42
N TYR A 53 -7.70 14.08 -9.34
CA TYR A 53 -6.90 14.27 -8.12
C TYR A 53 -6.78 15.77 -7.77
N PRO A 54 -6.92 16.19 -6.48
CA PRO A 54 -7.00 15.38 -5.26
C PRO A 54 -8.43 15.04 -4.79
N PHE A 55 -9.46 15.28 -5.60
CA PHE A 55 -10.86 15.00 -5.23
C PHE A 55 -11.25 13.54 -5.43
N LYS A 56 -10.42 12.77 -6.15
CA LYS A 56 -10.41 11.31 -6.14
C LYS A 56 -9.06 10.80 -5.63
N PRO A 57 -9.02 9.62 -5.00
CA PRO A 57 -7.76 9.02 -4.55
C PRO A 57 -6.85 8.72 -5.74
N PRO A 58 -5.55 8.48 -5.48
CA PRO A 58 -4.68 7.84 -6.46
C PRO A 58 -5.28 6.51 -6.95
N ILE A 59 -4.95 6.13 -8.18
CA ILE A 59 -5.39 4.88 -8.80
C ILE A 59 -4.58 3.71 -8.25
N SER A 60 -3.26 3.88 -8.17
CA SER A 60 -2.35 2.90 -7.60
C SER A 60 -1.08 3.56 -7.07
N ILE A 61 -0.44 2.88 -6.12
CA ILE A 61 0.88 3.27 -5.58
C ILE A 61 1.73 2.01 -5.50
N GLY A 62 2.97 2.08 -5.97
CA GLY A 62 3.91 0.98 -5.92
C GLY A 62 5.34 1.46 -5.96
N THR A 63 6.25 0.50 -6.06
CA THR A 63 7.67 0.78 -6.35
C THR A 63 7.93 0.30 -7.77
N GLU A 64 8.98 0.79 -8.45
CA GLU A 64 9.30 0.31 -9.81
C GLU A 64 9.50 -1.22 -9.87
N THR A 65 10.04 -1.80 -8.81
CA THR A 65 10.39 -3.22 -8.72
C THR A 65 9.31 -4.11 -8.13
N SER A 66 8.28 -3.53 -7.52
CA SER A 66 7.20 -4.27 -6.86
C SER A 66 5.90 -4.10 -7.63
N MET A 67 4.96 -5.04 -7.44
CA MET A 67 3.59 -4.80 -7.90
C MET A 67 3.07 -3.50 -7.26
N SER A 68 2.20 -2.79 -7.97
CA SER A 68 1.47 -1.66 -7.40
C SER A 68 0.34 -2.15 -6.51
N TRP A 69 0.04 -1.43 -5.44
CA TRP A 69 -1.19 -1.59 -4.68
C TRP A 69 -2.36 -0.98 -5.44
N SER A 70 -3.26 -1.85 -5.90
CA SER A 70 -4.56 -1.54 -6.50
C SER A 70 -5.65 -2.29 -5.75
N HIS A 71 -6.91 -1.91 -5.98
CA HIS A 71 -8.07 -2.64 -5.44
C HIS A 71 -8.00 -4.14 -5.76
N GLU A 72 -7.65 -4.54 -6.99
CA GLU A 72 -7.57 -5.97 -7.34
C GLU A 72 -6.46 -6.70 -6.58
N ARG A 73 -5.36 -6.02 -6.25
CA ARG A 73 -4.28 -6.66 -5.49
C ARG A 73 -4.70 -7.00 -4.07
N PHE A 74 -5.47 -6.15 -3.41
CA PHE A 74 -5.99 -6.44 -2.07
C PHE A 74 -6.85 -7.71 -2.05
N GLN A 75 -7.58 -7.99 -3.12
CA GLN A 75 -8.38 -9.22 -3.26
C GLN A 75 -7.52 -10.49 -3.39
N LYS A 76 -6.25 -10.36 -3.76
CA LYS A 76 -5.30 -11.47 -3.90
C LYS A 76 -4.52 -11.76 -2.60
N ILE A 77 -4.75 -11.00 -1.53
CA ILE A 77 -4.09 -11.25 -0.24
C ILE A 77 -4.55 -12.62 0.29
N PRO A 78 -3.63 -13.56 0.60
CA PRO A 78 -4.01 -14.89 1.07
C PRO A 78 -4.82 -14.83 2.37
N SER A 79 -5.82 -15.71 2.49
CA SER A 79 -6.72 -15.74 3.65
C SER A 79 -6.00 -15.97 4.99
N TYR A 80 -4.90 -16.73 5.01
CA TYR A 80 -4.12 -16.97 6.23
C TYR A 80 -3.54 -15.68 6.82
N VAL A 81 -3.29 -14.65 6.00
CA VAL A 81 -2.83 -13.33 6.49
C VAL A 81 -3.84 -12.72 7.46
N TYR A 82 -5.14 -12.94 7.25
CA TYR A 82 -6.18 -12.39 8.11
C TYR A 82 -6.15 -12.95 9.54
N LYS A 83 -5.57 -14.14 9.76
CA LYS A 83 -5.31 -14.67 11.11
C LYS A 83 -4.34 -13.75 11.86
N TYR A 84 -3.26 -13.34 11.21
CA TYR A 84 -2.26 -12.44 11.78
C TYR A 84 -2.82 -11.02 11.93
N ILE A 85 -3.59 -10.54 10.96
CA ILE A 85 -4.26 -9.23 11.06
C ILE A 85 -5.21 -9.21 12.25
N GLY A 86 -6.04 -10.23 12.44
CA GLY A 86 -6.97 -10.28 13.58
C GLY A 86 -6.25 -10.37 14.94
N PHE A 87 -5.06 -10.99 14.98
CA PHE A 87 -4.22 -11.02 16.18
C PHE A 87 -3.63 -9.64 16.49
N CYS A 88 -3.15 -8.95 15.46
CA CYS A 88 -2.49 -7.65 15.55
C CYS A 88 -3.48 -6.48 15.70
N SER A 89 -4.66 -6.57 15.07
CA SER A 89 -5.65 -5.49 14.95
C SER A 89 -7.00 -5.91 15.52
N LYS A 90 -7.45 -5.18 16.54
CA LYS A 90 -8.82 -5.33 17.10
C LYS A 90 -9.92 -4.80 16.15
N LYS A 91 -9.55 -4.12 15.07
CA LYS A 91 -10.47 -3.38 14.19
C LYS A 91 -10.75 -4.07 12.86
N ILE A 92 -9.98 -5.10 12.49
CA ILE A 92 -10.08 -5.76 11.19
C ILE A 92 -10.35 -7.24 11.42
N LYS A 93 -11.48 -7.71 10.90
CA LYS A 93 -11.92 -9.10 11.01
C LYS A 93 -11.58 -9.89 9.75
N VAL A 94 -11.57 -11.21 9.88
CA VAL A 94 -11.50 -12.12 8.72
C VAL A 94 -12.66 -11.81 7.78
N GLY A 95 -12.36 -11.57 6.50
CA GLY A 95 -13.35 -11.23 5.48
C GLY A 95 -13.57 -9.72 5.28
N ASP A 96 -13.01 -8.86 6.14
CA ASP A 96 -13.03 -7.42 5.89
C ASP A 96 -12.21 -7.08 4.64
N CYS A 97 -12.72 -6.20 3.78
CA CYS A 97 -11.95 -5.72 2.65
C CYS A 97 -10.83 -4.78 3.14
N LEU A 98 -9.58 -5.24 3.08
CA LEU A 98 -8.41 -4.45 3.46
C LEU A 98 -8.26 -3.17 2.62
N TYR A 99 -8.67 -3.19 1.35
CA TYR A 99 -8.70 -1.98 0.54
C TYR A 99 -9.65 -0.95 1.13
N CYS A 100 -10.84 -1.35 1.57
CA CYS A 100 -11.83 -0.45 2.19
C CYS A 100 -11.35 0.16 3.51
N LYS A 101 -10.28 -0.38 4.10
CA LYS A 101 -9.61 0.18 5.28
C LYS A 101 -8.38 1.03 4.92
N SER A 102 -7.96 1.02 3.66
CA SER A 102 -6.83 1.82 3.17
C SER A 102 -7.25 3.27 2.89
N MET A 103 -6.28 4.17 2.95
CA MET A 103 -6.45 5.57 2.60
C MET A 103 -6.79 5.78 1.12
N MET A 104 -6.65 4.76 0.26
CA MET A 104 -7.00 4.83 -1.16
C MET A 104 -8.46 4.44 -1.45
N CYS A 105 -9.22 3.96 -0.46
CA CYS A 105 -10.62 3.64 -0.68
C CYS A 105 -11.44 4.91 -0.94
N PRO A 106 -12.24 4.98 -2.02
CA PRO A 106 -13.08 6.14 -2.32
C PRO A 106 -13.98 6.59 -1.15
N ASP A 107 -14.46 5.66 -0.34
CA ASP A 107 -15.37 5.95 0.78
C ASP A 107 -14.67 6.57 1.99
N THR A 108 -13.35 6.36 2.11
CA THR A 108 -12.53 6.92 3.21
C THR A 108 -11.58 8.01 2.73
N TRP A 109 -11.44 8.17 1.41
CA TRP A 109 -10.61 9.18 0.80
C TRP A 109 -11.09 10.58 1.19
N SER A 110 -10.13 11.44 1.48
CA SER A 110 -10.36 12.86 1.66
C SER A 110 -9.23 13.63 0.97
N PRO A 111 -9.52 14.77 0.31
CA PRO A 111 -8.48 15.66 -0.20
C PRO A 111 -7.51 16.18 0.88
N ALA A 112 -7.83 16.02 2.16
CA ALA A 112 -6.92 16.33 3.27
C ALA A 112 -5.80 15.28 3.45
N LEU A 113 -5.98 14.06 2.93
CA LEU A 113 -4.94 13.03 2.94
C LEU A 113 -3.82 13.39 1.96
N THR A 114 -2.59 13.04 2.33
CA THR A 114 -1.39 13.33 1.54
C THR A 114 -0.79 12.05 0.99
N ILE A 115 -0.15 12.14 -0.18
CA ILE A 115 0.56 11.03 -0.82
C ILE A 115 1.57 10.42 0.14
N ASN A 116 2.33 11.23 0.89
CA ASN A 116 3.29 10.71 1.87
C ASN A 116 2.65 9.77 2.91
N LYS A 117 1.46 10.11 3.44
CA LYS A 117 0.75 9.24 4.39
C LYS A 117 0.31 7.93 3.75
N ILE A 118 -0.12 8.00 2.49
CA ILE A 118 -0.52 6.82 1.73
C ILE A 118 0.70 5.92 1.47
N ILE A 119 1.84 6.50 1.07
CA ILE A 119 3.11 5.78 0.88
C ILE A 119 3.53 5.08 2.17
N GLU A 120 3.50 5.78 3.31
CA GLU A 120 3.82 5.21 4.61
C GLU A 120 2.91 4.04 4.98
N GLN A 121 1.60 4.17 4.74
CA GLN A 121 0.65 3.08 4.94
C GLN A 121 1.01 1.84 4.10
N PHE A 122 1.41 2.03 2.84
CA PHE A 122 1.76 0.90 1.97
C PHE A 122 3.10 0.26 2.31
N ILE A 123 4.12 1.04 2.65
CA ILE A 123 5.40 0.50 3.11
C ILE A 123 5.18 -0.35 4.37
N TYR A 124 4.35 0.13 5.29
CA TYR A 124 4.00 -0.60 6.49
C TYR A 124 3.22 -1.89 6.17
N LEU A 125 2.24 -1.81 5.26
CA LEU A 125 1.48 -2.98 4.80
C LEU A 125 2.37 -4.03 4.13
N ASP A 126 3.28 -3.63 3.22
CA ASP A 126 4.22 -4.54 2.57
C ASP A 126 5.13 -5.22 3.60
N THR A 127 5.65 -4.46 4.56
CA THR A 127 6.48 -4.97 5.65
C THR A 127 5.72 -5.99 6.51
N PHE A 128 4.47 -5.67 6.84
CA PHE A 128 3.60 -6.56 7.59
C PHE A 128 3.29 -7.84 6.83
N LEU A 129 2.89 -7.75 5.56
CA LEU A 129 2.61 -8.93 4.73
C LEU A 129 3.83 -9.82 4.56
N SER A 130 5.01 -9.22 4.33
CA SER A 130 6.28 -9.95 4.30
C SER A 130 6.52 -10.70 5.62
N SER A 131 6.23 -10.06 6.75
CA SER A 131 6.36 -10.67 8.07
C SER A 131 5.36 -11.82 8.26
N CYS A 132 4.09 -11.66 7.89
CA CYS A 132 3.09 -12.73 7.95
C CYS A 132 3.50 -13.95 7.11
N ILE A 133 4.03 -13.73 5.90
CA ILE A 133 4.51 -14.82 5.05
C ILE A 133 5.66 -15.57 5.73
N LYS A 134 6.65 -14.85 6.27
CA LYS A 134 7.78 -15.46 6.99
C LYS A 134 7.32 -16.26 8.21
N LEU A 135 6.37 -15.71 8.98
CA LEU A 135 5.79 -16.39 10.12
C LEU A 135 5.02 -17.64 9.74
N GLU A 136 4.29 -17.61 8.63
CA GLU A 136 3.59 -18.78 8.12
C GLU A 136 4.56 -19.90 7.74
N PHE A 137 5.71 -19.56 7.12
CA PHE A 137 6.76 -20.53 6.80
C PHE A 137 7.37 -21.16 8.05
N ILE A 138 7.58 -20.37 9.11
CA ILE A 138 8.06 -20.86 10.40
C ILE A 138 7.00 -21.75 11.06
N PHE A 139 5.74 -21.30 11.09
CA PHE A 139 4.62 -22.03 11.70
C PHE A 139 4.37 -23.39 11.03
N LEU A 140 4.43 -23.44 9.70
CA LEU A 140 4.31 -24.67 8.92
C LEU A 140 5.58 -25.54 8.95
N ASN A 141 6.57 -25.13 9.75
CA ASN A 141 7.90 -25.73 9.85
C ASN A 141 8.55 -26.01 8.49
N LYS A 142 8.37 -25.12 7.51
CA LYS A 142 8.96 -25.25 6.17
C LYS A 142 10.44 -24.94 6.14
N LEU A 143 10.94 -24.31 7.20
CA LEU A 143 12.35 -23.96 7.37
C LEU A 143 13.10 -25.01 8.22
N GLU A 144 12.42 -26.06 8.69
CA GLU A 144 13.01 -27.13 9.52
C GLU A 144 13.76 -26.58 10.74
N LEU A 145 13.19 -25.58 11.40
CA LEU A 145 13.83 -24.94 12.56
C LEU A 145 13.68 -25.81 13.81
N PRO A 146 14.72 -25.87 14.68
CA PRO A 146 14.61 -26.44 16.01
C PRO A 146 13.45 -25.81 16.83
N GLU A 147 12.75 -26.63 17.62
CA GLU A 147 11.54 -26.19 18.34
C GLU A 147 11.80 -25.05 19.34
N ASP A 148 12.97 -25.06 19.97
CA ASP A 148 13.43 -24.00 20.87
C ASP A 148 13.60 -22.66 20.16
N MET A 149 14.16 -22.66 18.95
CA MET A 149 14.24 -21.46 18.11
C MET A 149 12.86 -20.94 17.70
N VAL A 150 11.96 -21.84 17.32
CA VAL A 150 10.58 -21.48 16.97
C VAL A 150 9.89 -20.81 18.16
N ARG A 151 10.00 -21.43 19.35
CA ARG A 151 9.43 -20.91 20.59
C ARG A 151 9.97 -19.52 20.93
N GLU A 152 11.29 -19.33 20.81
CA GLU A 152 11.95 -18.06 21.05
C GLU A 152 11.46 -16.98 20.08
N ILE A 153 11.39 -17.28 18.78
CA ILE A 153 10.84 -16.36 17.77
C ILE A 153 9.41 -15.95 18.12
N PHE A 154 8.54 -16.91 18.44
CA PHE A 154 7.14 -16.61 18.79
C PHE A 154 7.01 -15.80 20.08
N SER A 155 7.99 -15.87 21.00
CA SER A 155 7.99 -15.08 22.23
C SER A 155 8.13 -13.57 21.96
N PHE A 156 8.78 -13.19 20.86
CA PHE A 156 9.00 -11.79 20.47
C PHE A 156 7.86 -11.17 19.64
N LEU A 157 6.88 -11.96 19.18
CA LEU A 157 5.87 -11.51 18.22
C LEU A 157 4.65 -10.79 18.82
N TYR A 158 4.73 -10.40 20.10
CA TYR A 158 3.71 -9.54 20.69
C TYR A 158 3.84 -8.12 20.13
N VAL A 159 3.11 -7.81 19.04
CA VAL A 159 3.14 -6.51 18.37
C VAL A 159 1.75 -5.89 18.37
N ASP A 160 1.61 -4.77 19.09
CA ASP A 160 0.42 -3.90 19.01
C ASP A 160 0.40 -3.18 17.65
N PHE A 161 -0.65 -3.41 16.88
CA PHE A 161 -0.83 -2.83 15.54
C PHE A 161 -1.81 -1.65 15.61
N ILE A 162 -1.35 -0.45 15.24
CA ILE A 162 -2.21 0.73 15.13
C ILE A 162 -2.45 1.01 13.64
N LEU A 163 -3.62 0.58 13.16
CA LEU A 163 -4.25 1.08 11.93
C LEU A 163 -5.36 2.09 12.27
#